data_AF-A0A1Y3BN12-F1
#
_entry.id   AF-A0A1Y3BN12-F1
#
_cell.length_a   1.000
_cell.length_b   1.000
_cell.length_c   1.000
_cell.angle_alpha   90.00
_cell.angle_beta   90.00
_cell.angle_gamma   90.00
#
_symmetry.space_group_name_H-M   'P 1'
#
loop_
_entity.id
_entity.type
_entity.pdbx_description
1 polymer ?
#
loop_
_entity_poly.entity_id
_entity_poly.type
_entity_poly.pdbx_seq_one_letter_code
_entity_poly.pdbx_strand_id
1 'polypeptide(L)'
;MCFIHYFRGNRPVFLQSLDFLAGRCPSSDACLHDVKLVEKLLTKTRFCIQFCELNIITVGIVSFILSAWPLWFKCTIYEFIMFGLPWSLFFGISSLFTYSAYSWNLIYFYILCSYLRYRIREINELVMRWTTKTFQRIQYQHQQRQRQQPKQRTTKIMSISIIHIDFIRRQFDHIGHDIEQFSSKYFDKILFFLIALVATFINVVLYTSIFMPIDLTVRLSLLYSVLLAIIVIFFLLNTASSVYEESLKSIKVLNRFNISQLGRLNAYCAYEVCSLFGFLI
;
A
#
# COMPACT_ATOMS: atom_id res chain seq x y z
N MET A 1 -2.01 -17.58 2.11
CA MET A 1 -2.18 -18.24 0.79
C MET A 1 -3.64 -18.51 0.40
N CYS A 2 -4.57 -18.82 1.32
CA CYS A 2 -5.95 -19.21 0.96
C CYS A 2 -6.82 -18.12 0.31
N PHE A 3 -6.64 -16.83 0.66
CA PHE A 3 -7.57 -15.77 0.22
C PHE A 3 -7.27 -15.18 -1.17
N ILE A 4 -6.00 -15.15 -1.59
CA ILE A 4 -5.58 -14.76 -2.96
C ILE A 4 -6.13 -15.76 -3.98
N HIS A 5 -6.23 -17.04 -3.61
CA HIS A 5 -6.84 -18.07 -4.44
C HIS A 5 -8.37 -17.94 -4.51
N TYR A 6 -9.03 -17.51 -3.42
CA TYR A 6 -10.49 -17.30 -3.36
C TYR A 6 -10.98 -16.20 -4.32
N PHE A 7 -10.20 -15.14 -4.53
CA PHE A 7 -10.57 -14.02 -5.42
C PHE A 7 -10.14 -14.16 -6.89
N ARG A 8 -9.48 -15.27 -7.27
CA ARG A 8 -9.05 -15.50 -8.67
C ARG A 8 -10.21 -15.56 -9.69
N GLY A 9 -11.43 -15.83 -9.24
CA GLY A 9 -12.63 -15.81 -10.09
C GLY A 9 -13.03 -14.40 -10.55
N ASN A 10 -12.71 -13.35 -9.79
CA ASN A 10 -13.13 -11.97 -10.07
C ASN A 10 -12.02 -11.04 -10.60
N ARG A 11 -10.77 -11.54 -10.72
CA ARG A 11 -9.58 -10.86 -11.30
C ARG A 11 -9.52 -9.33 -11.11
N PRO A 12 -9.58 -8.80 -9.87
CA PRO A 12 -9.40 -7.35 -9.69
C PRO A 12 -8.03 -6.90 -10.20
N VAL A 13 -7.97 -5.75 -10.88
CA VAL A 13 -6.77 -5.27 -11.59
C VAL A 13 -5.60 -5.06 -10.63
N PHE A 14 -5.84 -4.67 -9.38
CA PHE A 14 -4.78 -4.54 -8.38
C PHE A 14 -4.08 -5.87 -8.07
N LEU A 15 -4.74 -7.04 -8.17
CA LEU A 15 -4.07 -8.34 -7.98
C LEU A 15 -3.18 -8.71 -9.17
N GLN A 16 -3.43 -8.15 -10.36
CA GLN A 16 -2.57 -8.36 -11.53
C GLN A 16 -1.18 -7.73 -11.32
N SER A 17 -1.07 -6.75 -10.41
CA SER A 17 0.24 -6.23 -9.99
C SER A 17 1.13 -7.32 -9.36
N LEU A 18 0.54 -8.27 -8.63
CA LEU A 18 1.28 -9.39 -8.03
C LEU A 18 1.67 -10.43 -9.08
N ASP A 19 0.80 -10.69 -10.06
CA ASP A 19 1.14 -11.57 -11.19
C ASP A 19 2.22 -10.94 -12.09
N PHE A 20 2.22 -9.62 -12.26
CA PHE A 20 3.30 -8.87 -12.91
C PHE A 20 4.63 -9.01 -12.15
N LEU A 21 4.62 -8.79 -10.83
CA LEU A 21 5.83 -8.93 -10.01
C LEU A 21 6.35 -10.37 -9.97
N ALA A 22 5.47 -11.36 -10.15
CA ALA A 22 5.83 -12.76 -10.32
C ALA A 22 6.29 -13.12 -11.74
N GLY A 23 6.31 -12.16 -12.68
CA GLY A 23 6.73 -12.37 -14.07
C GLY A 23 5.71 -13.12 -14.93
N ARG A 24 4.45 -13.24 -14.49
CA ARG A 24 3.39 -13.97 -15.21
C ARG A 24 2.69 -13.13 -16.28
N CYS A 25 2.73 -11.81 -16.16
CA CYS A 25 2.15 -10.88 -17.13
C CYS A 25 3.04 -9.62 -17.28
N PRO A 26 2.95 -8.91 -18.42
CA PRO A 26 3.65 -7.64 -18.62
C PRO A 26 3.09 -6.53 -17.72
N SER A 27 3.88 -5.47 -17.50
CA SER A 27 3.48 -4.33 -16.67
C SER A 27 2.30 -3.55 -17.25
N SER A 28 2.10 -3.62 -18.57
CA SER A 28 0.95 -3.03 -19.26
C SER A 28 -0.38 -3.60 -18.81
N ASP A 29 -0.41 -4.90 -18.48
CA ASP A 29 -1.63 -5.58 -18.05
C ASP A 29 -1.97 -5.18 -16.61
N ALA A 30 -0.93 -5.02 -15.78
CA ALA A 30 -1.02 -4.36 -14.48
C ALA A 30 -1.18 -2.84 -14.59
N CYS A 31 -1.41 -2.29 -15.79
CA CYS A 31 -1.85 -0.93 -15.99
C CYS A 31 -0.78 0.11 -15.54
N LEU A 32 0.50 -0.29 -15.55
CA LEU A 32 1.67 0.54 -15.23
C LEU A 32 2.53 0.69 -16.49
N HIS A 33 2.59 1.90 -17.08
CA HIS A 33 3.27 2.11 -18.37
C HIS A 33 4.62 2.82 -18.23
N ASP A 34 4.84 3.61 -17.18
CA ASP A 34 6.12 4.27 -16.94
C ASP A 34 7.19 3.29 -16.46
N VAL A 35 8.15 3.00 -17.35
CA VAL A 35 9.32 2.15 -17.10
C VAL A 35 10.09 2.56 -15.84
N LYS A 36 10.20 3.86 -15.53
CA LYS A 36 10.92 4.33 -14.34
C LYS A 36 10.18 3.99 -13.04
N LEU A 37 8.85 3.99 -13.07
CA LEU A 37 8.03 3.60 -11.91
C LEU A 37 8.04 2.08 -11.74
N VAL A 38 8.00 1.34 -12.84
CA VAL A 38 8.14 -0.12 -12.86
C VAL A 38 9.47 -0.55 -12.22
N GLU A 39 10.59 0.03 -12.64
CA GLU A 39 11.92 -0.29 -12.10
C GLU A 39 12.04 0.01 -10.60
N LYS A 40 11.47 1.15 -10.16
CA LYS A 40 11.40 1.52 -8.74
C LYS A 40 10.57 0.52 -7.93
N LEU A 41 9.44 0.07 -8.46
CA LEU A 41 8.58 -0.92 -7.81
C LEU A 41 9.29 -2.27 -7.70
N LEU A 42 9.97 -2.72 -8.76
CA LEU A 42 10.74 -3.97 -8.76
C LEU A 42 11.90 -3.93 -7.76
N THR A 43 12.67 -2.85 -7.73
CA THR A 43 13.79 -2.67 -6.80
C THR A 43 13.30 -2.70 -5.35
N LYS A 44 12.22 -1.97 -5.04
CA LYS A 44 11.61 -1.99 -3.71
C LYS A 44 11.09 -3.36 -3.32
N THR A 45 10.43 -4.04 -4.26
CA THR A 45 9.85 -5.37 -4.03
C THR A 45 10.96 -6.38 -3.70
N ARG A 46 12.04 -6.40 -4.48
CA ARG A 46 13.21 -7.26 -4.22
C ARG A 46 13.81 -7.00 -2.84
N PHE A 47 14.02 -5.73 -2.49
CA PHE A 47 14.53 -5.37 -1.17
C PHE A 47 13.61 -5.86 -0.04
N CYS A 48 12.30 -5.66 -0.17
CA CYS A 48 11.33 -6.11 0.84
C CYS A 48 11.34 -7.64 0.99
N ILE A 49 11.39 -8.38 -0.11
CA ILE A 49 11.44 -9.85 -0.10
C ILE A 49 12.72 -10.34 0.60
N GLN A 50 13.89 -9.81 0.21
CA GLN A 50 15.17 -10.17 0.84
C GLN A 50 15.19 -9.86 2.33
N PHE A 51 14.67 -8.69 2.71
CA PHE A 51 14.55 -8.31 4.11
C PHE A 51 13.61 -9.25 4.88
N CYS A 52 12.50 -9.67 4.26
CA CYS A 52 11.57 -10.63 4.84
C CYS A 52 12.23 -11.96 5.15
N GLU A 53 12.91 -12.53 4.16
CA GLU A 53 13.53 -13.85 4.25
C GLU A 53 14.57 -13.88 5.36
N LEU A 54 15.42 -12.84 5.42
CA LEU A 54 16.40 -12.69 6.49
C LEU A 54 15.71 -12.57 7.86
N ASN A 55 14.72 -11.69 7.98
CA ASN A 55 14.04 -11.42 9.24
C ASN A 55 13.28 -12.66 9.76
N ILE A 56 12.63 -13.43 8.87
CA ILE A 56 11.96 -14.68 9.23
C ILE A 56 12.94 -15.66 9.88
N ILE A 57 14.11 -15.87 9.27
CA ILE A 57 15.14 -16.77 9.81
C ILE A 57 15.65 -16.23 11.15
N THR A 58 15.95 -14.94 11.23
CA THR A 58 16.42 -14.30 12.48
C THR A 58 15.41 -14.47 13.60
N VAL A 59 14.12 -14.24 13.36
CA VAL A 59 13.07 -14.41 14.38
C VAL A 59 12.98 -15.86 14.84
N GLY A 60 13.10 -16.84 13.94
CA GLY A 60 13.13 -18.25 14.34
C GLY A 60 14.27 -18.56 15.31
N ILE A 61 15.50 -18.13 14.98
CA ILE A 61 16.69 -18.34 15.82
C ILE A 61 16.54 -17.60 17.16
N VAL A 62 16.14 -16.34 17.13
CA VAL A 62 15.98 -15.52 18.35
C VAL A 62 14.89 -16.09 19.24
N SER A 63 13.77 -16.56 18.68
CA SER A 63 12.67 -17.16 19.46
C SER A 63 13.12 -18.46 20.14
N PHE A 64 13.91 -19.28 19.45
CA PHE A 64 14.53 -20.46 20.05
C PHE A 64 15.43 -20.08 21.23
N ILE A 65 16.34 -19.12 21.05
CA ILE A 65 17.26 -18.67 22.10
C ILE A 65 16.48 -18.09 23.28
N LEU A 66 15.49 -17.24 23.04
CA LEU A 66 14.67 -16.62 24.09
C LEU A 66 13.89 -17.64 24.92
N SER A 67 13.47 -18.76 24.32
CA SER A 67 12.84 -19.87 25.05
C SER A 67 13.87 -20.73 25.79
N ALA A 68 14.99 -21.05 25.15
CA ALA A 68 16.00 -21.96 25.71
C ALA A 68 16.78 -21.32 26.86
N TRP A 69 17.11 -20.03 26.74
CA TRP A 69 17.94 -19.29 27.68
C TRP A 69 17.43 -19.33 29.13
N PRO A 70 16.18 -18.94 29.44
CA PRO A 70 15.69 -18.99 30.82
C PRO A 70 15.62 -20.42 31.37
N LEU A 71 15.28 -21.40 30.52
CA LEU A 71 15.17 -22.80 30.93
C LEU A 71 16.54 -23.39 31.26
N TRP A 72 17.60 -22.98 30.54
CA TRP A 72 18.97 -23.39 30.80
C TRP A 72 19.45 -23.00 32.20
N PHE A 73 19.04 -21.82 32.70
CA PHE A 73 19.44 -21.36 34.05
C PHE A 73 18.56 -21.89 35.17
N LYS A 74 17.33 -22.33 34.88
CA LYS A 74 16.36 -22.76 35.90
C LYS A 74 16.27 -24.28 36.05
N CYS A 75 16.57 -25.04 35.01
CA CYS A 75 16.45 -26.50 35.01
C CYS A 75 17.81 -27.18 35.19
N THR A 76 17.81 -28.41 35.69
CA THR A 76 19.00 -29.26 35.61
C THR A 76 19.30 -29.64 34.15
N ILE A 77 20.54 -30.08 33.87
CA ILE A 77 20.95 -30.48 32.50
C ILE A 77 20.01 -31.55 31.93
N TYR A 78 19.62 -32.54 32.74
CA TYR A 78 18.75 -33.62 32.29
C TYR A 78 17.33 -33.13 31.96
N GLU A 79 16.73 -32.31 32.84
CA GLU A 79 15.41 -31.71 32.61
C GLU A 79 15.42 -30.78 31.40
N PHE A 80 16.50 -30.01 31.21
CA PHE A 80 16.65 -29.16 30.03
C PHE A 80 16.70 -29.99 28.75
N ILE A 81 17.49 -31.06 28.69
CA ILE A 81 17.60 -31.90 27.49
C ILE A 81 16.26 -32.60 27.18
N MET A 82 15.58 -33.14 28.20
CA MET A 82 14.34 -33.89 28.01
C MET A 82 13.11 -33.02 27.74
N PHE A 83 13.02 -31.84 28.37
CA PHE A 83 11.82 -31.00 28.30
C PHE A 83 12.10 -29.60 27.75
N GLY A 84 13.18 -28.94 28.22
CA GLY A 84 13.48 -27.56 27.85
C GLY A 84 13.85 -27.38 26.37
N LEU A 85 14.65 -28.29 25.81
CA LEU A 85 15.12 -28.24 24.44
C LEU A 85 14.01 -28.58 23.43
N PRO A 86 13.22 -29.66 23.60
CA PRO A 86 12.04 -29.90 22.76
C PRO A 86 11.04 -28.76 22.79
N TRP A 87 10.77 -28.19 23.98
CA TRP A 87 9.90 -27.02 24.10
C TRP A 87 10.42 -25.82 23.31
N SER A 88 11.71 -25.51 23.45
CA SER A 88 12.32 -24.37 22.77
C SER A 88 12.38 -24.55 21.25
N LEU A 89 12.61 -25.78 20.77
CA LEU A 89 12.51 -26.10 19.34
C LEU A 89 11.08 -25.90 18.83
N PHE A 90 10.09 -26.45 19.54
CA PHE A 90 8.68 -26.27 19.19
C PHE A 90 8.29 -24.79 19.16
N PHE A 91 8.71 -24.03 20.17
CA PHE A 91 8.46 -22.59 20.25
C PHE A 91 9.12 -21.83 19.08
N GLY A 92 10.38 -22.12 18.77
CA GLY A 92 11.09 -21.52 17.64
C GLY A 92 10.42 -21.81 16.29
N ILE A 93 10.02 -23.06 16.04
CA ILE A 93 9.32 -23.47 14.82
C ILE A 93 7.94 -22.79 14.72
N SER A 94 7.17 -22.81 15.80
CA SER A 94 5.85 -22.17 15.86
C SER A 94 5.96 -20.66 15.58
N SER A 95 6.96 -20.01 16.19
CA SER A 95 7.23 -18.59 15.99
C SER A 95 7.67 -18.27 14.56
N LEU A 96 8.50 -19.12 13.96
CA LEU A 96 8.93 -19.01 12.56
C LEU A 96 7.73 -19.03 11.60
N PHE A 97 6.83 -20.00 11.73
CA PHE A 97 5.64 -20.11 10.87
C PHE A 97 4.68 -18.94 11.07
N THR A 98 4.41 -18.61 12.33
CA THR A 98 3.47 -17.54 12.68
C THR A 98 4.00 -16.18 12.20
N TYR A 99 5.26 -15.86 12.49
CA TYR A 99 5.89 -14.62 12.06
C TYR A 99 6.04 -14.55 10.54
N SER A 100 6.37 -15.67 9.87
CA SER A 100 6.42 -15.73 8.41
C SER A 100 5.10 -15.32 7.78
N ALA A 101 3.98 -15.86 8.28
CA ALA A 101 2.66 -15.50 7.78
C ALA A 101 2.38 -13.99 7.93
N TYR A 102 2.69 -13.41 9.09
CA TYR A 102 2.50 -11.97 9.32
C TYR A 102 3.41 -11.10 8.45
N SER A 103 4.70 -11.43 8.38
CA SER A 103 5.71 -10.68 7.63
C SER A 103 5.38 -10.65 6.13
N TRP A 104 4.99 -11.80 5.57
CA TRP A 104 4.55 -11.87 4.17
C TRP A 104 3.29 -11.05 3.91
N ASN A 105 2.28 -11.11 4.79
CA ASN A 105 1.06 -10.29 4.65
C ASN A 105 1.38 -8.79 4.69
N LEU A 106 2.29 -8.37 5.57
CA LEU A 106 2.72 -6.97 5.69
C LEU A 106 3.45 -6.50 4.42
N ILE A 107 4.26 -7.35 3.81
CA ILE A 107 4.95 -7.04 2.56
C ILE A 107 4.00 -6.99 1.38
N TYR A 108 3.06 -7.92 1.27
CA TYR A 108 2.03 -7.86 0.24
C TYR A 108 1.24 -6.56 0.34
N PHE A 109 0.88 -6.16 1.55
CA PHE A 109 0.24 -4.88 1.80
C PHE A 109 1.11 -3.69 1.35
N TYR A 110 2.38 -3.67 1.75
CA TYR A 110 3.31 -2.60 1.36
C TYR A 110 3.50 -2.49 -0.16
N ILE A 111 3.65 -3.63 -0.85
CA ILE A 111 3.81 -3.70 -2.30
C ILE A 111 2.55 -3.16 -2.98
N LEU A 112 1.37 -3.57 -2.51
CA LEU A 112 0.12 -3.15 -3.14
C LEU A 112 -0.13 -1.64 -2.96
N CYS A 113 0.12 -1.11 -1.76
CA CYS A 113 0.08 0.32 -1.48
C CYS A 113 1.08 1.09 -2.36
N SER A 114 2.31 0.57 -2.51
CA SER A 114 3.32 1.18 -3.41
C SER A 114 2.88 1.17 -4.87
N TYR A 115 2.26 0.08 -5.33
CA TYR A 115 1.69 -0.04 -6.67
C TYR A 115 0.58 1.00 -6.90
N LEU A 116 -0.43 1.06 -6.01
CA LEU A 116 -1.52 2.04 -6.11
C LEU A 116 -0.99 3.47 -6.12
N ARG A 117 -0.01 3.76 -5.25
CA ARG A 117 0.67 5.06 -5.22
C ARG A 117 1.30 5.41 -6.57
N TYR A 118 1.97 4.47 -7.21
CA TYR A 118 2.60 4.71 -8.52
C TYR A 118 1.60 4.85 -9.65
N ARG A 119 0.53 4.05 -9.65
CA ARG A 119 -0.60 4.19 -10.59
C ARG A 119 -1.23 5.59 -10.51
N ILE A 120 -1.53 6.04 -9.30
CA ILE A 120 -2.11 7.37 -9.05
C ILE A 120 -1.16 8.46 -9.57
N ARG A 121 0.14 8.35 -9.27
CA ARG A 121 1.15 9.30 -9.74
C ARG A 121 1.24 9.33 -11.27
N GLU A 122 1.21 8.19 -11.94
CA GLU A 122 1.28 8.10 -13.39
C GLU A 122 0.10 8.83 -14.05
N ILE A 123 -1.12 8.61 -13.56
CA ILE A 123 -2.30 9.36 -14.04
C ILE A 123 -2.14 10.86 -13.81
N ASN A 124 -1.67 11.27 -12.62
CA ASN A 124 -1.46 12.68 -12.34
C ASN A 124 -0.47 13.33 -13.30
N GLU A 125 0.63 12.64 -13.62
CA GLU A 125 1.61 13.11 -14.59
C GLU A 125 1.01 13.20 -16.00
N LEU A 126 0.23 12.22 -16.41
CA LEU A 126 -0.49 12.26 -17.69
C LEU A 126 -1.38 13.50 -17.73
N VAL A 127 -2.27 13.68 -16.75
CA VAL A 127 -3.21 14.82 -16.70
C VAL A 127 -2.47 16.16 -16.69
N MET A 128 -1.39 16.28 -15.93
CA MET A 128 -0.57 17.50 -15.92
C MET A 128 0.04 17.79 -17.29
N ARG A 129 0.63 16.79 -17.95
CA ARG A 129 1.20 16.94 -19.32
C ARG A 129 0.11 17.38 -20.31
N TRP A 130 -1.09 16.82 -20.23
CA TRP A 130 -2.23 17.19 -21.08
C TRP A 130 -2.73 18.60 -20.79
N THR A 131 -2.87 18.98 -19.52
CA THR A 131 -3.29 20.31 -19.09
C THR A 131 -2.34 21.37 -19.62
N THR A 132 -1.03 21.18 -19.43
CA THR A 132 0.01 22.10 -19.89
C THR A 132 0.01 22.23 -21.42
N LYS A 133 -0.05 21.11 -22.15
CA LYS A 133 -0.13 21.13 -23.63
C LYS A 133 -1.38 21.85 -24.13
N THR A 134 -2.51 21.66 -23.45
CA THR A 134 -3.76 22.32 -23.86
C THR A 134 -3.72 23.81 -23.58
N PHE A 135 -3.22 24.20 -22.40
CA PHE A 135 -3.06 25.61 -22.03
C PHE A 135 -2.12 26.34 -23.00
N GLN A 136 -1.00 25.73 -23.37
CA GLN A 136 -0.09 26.26 -24.39
C GLN A 136 -0.82 26.43 -25.74
N ARG A 137 -1.55 25.42 -26.21
CA ARG A 137 -2.32 25.51 -27.47
C ARG A 137 -3.36 26.63 -27.43
N ILE A 138 -4.06 26.81 -26.31
CA ILE A 138 -5.02 27.90 -26.12
C ILE A 138 -4.29 29.25 -26.18
N GLN A 139 -3.19 29.43 -25.46
CA GLN A 139 -2.41 30.67 -25.49
C GLN A 139 -1.91 31.01 -26.89
N TYR A 140 -1.33 30.06 -27.62
CA TYR A 140 -0.91 30.25 -29.01
C TYR A 140 -2.09 30.63 -29.92
N GLN A 141 -3.27 30.03 -29.72
CA GLN A 141 -4.47 30.37 -30.50
C GLN A 141 -5.04 31.75 -30.16
N HIS A 142 -5.01 32.18 -28.90
CA HIS A 142 -5.40 33.54 -28.52
C HIS A 142 -4.45 34.58 -29.16
N GLN A 143 -3.15 34.27 -29.21
CA GLN A 143 -2.15 35.12 -29.86
C GLN A 143 -2.31 35.18 -31.39
N GLN A 144 -2.77 34.08 -32.02
CA GLN A 144 -3.10 34.05 -33.45
C GLN A 144 -4.45 34.69 -33.80
N ARG A 145 -5.47 34.56 -32.93
CA ARG A 145 -6.78 35.21 -33.12
C ARG A 145 -6.71 36.74 -33.01
N GLN A 146 -5.74 37.28 -32.28
CA GLN A 146 -5.46 38.71 -32.31
C GLN A 146 -4.85 39.17 -33.65
N ARG A 147 -4.42 38.25 -34.52
CA ARG A 147 -3.78 38.58 -35.81
C ARG A 147 -4.62 38.25 -37.06
N GLN A 148 -5.69 37.43 -36.99
CA GLN A 148 -6.51 37.08 -38.18
C GLN A 148 -8.00 36.83 -37.88
N GLN A 149 -8.89 37.25 -38.80
CA GLN A 149 -10.36 37.07 -38.76
C GLN A 149 -10.81 35.60 -38.78
N PRO A 150 -11.99 35.25 -38.21
CA PRO A 150 -12.36 33.88 -37.91
C PRO A 150 -13.15 33.20 -39.04
N LYS A 151 -12.61 32.12 -39.64
CA LYS A 151 -13.44 31.14 -40.38
C LYS A 151 -13.09 29.68 -40.03
N GLN A 152 -14.10 28.99 -39.49
CA GLN A 152 -14.41 27.56 -39.60
C GLN A 152 -13.49 26.44 -39.03
N ARG A 153 -12.45 26.72 -38.24
CA ARG A 153 -11.66 25.63 -37.58
C ARG A 153 -12.15 25.16 -36.20
N THR A 154 -13.20 25.77 -35.64
CA THR A 154 -13.58 25.57 -34.23
C THR A 154 -14.17 24.18 -33.93
N THR A 155 -14.88 23.57 -34.87
CA THR A 155 -15.67 22.34 -34.62
C THR A 155 -14.81 21.07 -34.48
N LYS A 156 -13.74 20.96 -35.28
CA LYS A 156 -12.87 19.77 -35.30
C LYS A 156 -11.99 19.66 -34.05
N ILE A 157 -11.57 20.79 -33.48
CA ILE A 157 -10.70 20.84 -32.29
C ILE A 157 -11.49 20.49 -31.03
N MET A 158 -12.75 20.90 -30.94
CA MET A 158 -13.63 20.60 -29.80
C MET A 158 -13.96 19.10 -29.72
N SER A 159 -14.14 18.44 -30.86
CA SER A 159 -14.38 16.98 -30.90
C SER A 159 -13.19 16.15 -30.39
N ILE A 160 -11.95 16.57 -30.69
CA ILE A 160 -10.75 15.88 -30.21
C ILE A 160 -10.56 16.10 -28.71
N SER A 161 -10.90 17.26 -28.15
CA SER A 161 -10.77 17.47 -26.70
C SER A 161 -11.77 16.65 -25.90
N ILE A 162 -13.00 16.45 -26.41
CA ILE A 162 -14.04 15.66 -25.73
C ILE A 162 -13.62 14.18 -25.60
N ILE A 163 -13.14 13.55 -26.67
CA ILE A 163 -12.71 12.14 -26.65
C ILE A 163 -11.55 11.92 -25.65
N HIS A 164 -10.63 12.88 -25.55
CA HIS A 164 -9.51 12.78 -24.61
C HIS A 164 -9.92 13.03 -23.16
N ILE A 165 -10.91 13.89 -22.92
CA ILE A 165 -11.51 14.09 -21.59
C ILE A 165 -12.22 12.81 -21.14
N ASP A 166 -12.97 12.16 -22.02
CA ASP A 166 -13.64 10.88 -21.73
C ASP A 166 -12.63 9.77 -21.42
N PHE A 167 -11.50 9.72 -22.14
CA PHE A 167 -10.42 8.78 -21.84
C PHE A 167 -9.83 9.03 -20.44
N ILE A 168 -9.50 10.29 -20.11
CA ILE A 168 -8.96 10.64 -18.79
C ILE A 168 -9.96 10.31 -17.69
N ARG A 169 -11.24 10.63 -17.90
CA ARG A 169 -12.32 10.31 -16.96
C ARG A 169 -12.45 8.81 -16.72
N ARG A 170 -12.40 7.99 -17.77
CA ARG A 170 -12.42 6.52 -17.62
C ARG A 170 -11.23 5.99 -16.83
N GLN A 171 -10.05 6.60 -16.95
CA GLN A 171 -8.86 6.22 -16.17
C GLN A 171 -9.00 6.62 -14.69
N PHE A 172 -9.48 7.85 -14.43
CA PHE A 172 -10.33 8.26 -13.29
C PHE A 172 -11.13 7.13 -12.64
N ASP A 173 -12.25 6.81 -13.26
CA ASP A 173 -13.26 5.93 -12.71
C ASP A 173 -12.69 4.52 -12.47
N HIS A 174 -11.77 4.06 -13.33
CA HIS A 174 -11.15 2.76 -13.17
C HIS A 174 -10.23 2.69 -11.93
N ILE A 175 -9.39 3.71 -11.70
CA ILE A 175 -8.57 3.78 -10.48
C ILE A 175 -9.45 3.99 -9.25
N GLY A 176 -10.49 4.82 -9.34
CA GLY A 176 -11.45 5.01 -8.26
C GLY A 176 -12.05 3.68 -7.82
N HIS A 177 -12.53 2.87 -8.77
CA HIS A 177 -13.06 1.55 -8.50
C HIS A 177 -12.01 0.58 -7.94
N ASP A 178 -10.77 0.57 -8.46
CA ASP A 178 -9.70 -0.27 -7.93
C ASP A 178 -9.39 0.06 -6.46
N ILE A 179 -9.39 1.35 -6.13
CA ILE A 179 -9.15 1.84 -4.77
C ILE A 179 -10.34 1.57 -3.87
N GLU A 180 -11.57 1.71 -4.35
CA GLU A 180 -12.78 1.38 -3.59
C GLU A 180 -12.81 -0.11 -3.24
N GLN A 181 -12.48 -0.93 -4.22
CA GLN A 181 -12.45 -2.38 -4.06
C GLN A 181 -11.32 -2.81 -3.13
N PHE A 182 -10.16 -2.17 -3.23
CA PHE A 182 -9.06 -2.38 -2.29
C PHE A 182 -9.44 -1.91 -0.88
N SER A 183 -10.01 -0.71 -0.76
CA SER A 183 -10.38 -0.07 0.50
C SER A 183 -11.44 -0.89 1.25
N SER A 184 -12.61 -1.07 0.63
CA SER A 184 -13.79 -1.67 1.27
C SER A 184 -13.66 -3.18 1.55
N LYS A 185 -12.94 -3.92 0.69
CA LYS A 185 -12.84 -5.39 0.82
C LYS A 185 -11.59 -5.85 1.54
N TYR A 186 -10.47 -5.13 1.41
CA TYR A 186 -9.17 -5.61 1.87
C TYR A 186 -8.58 -4.72 2.95
N PHE A 187 -8.53 -3.42 2.72
CA PHE A 187 -7.80 -2.49 3.55
C PHE A 187 -8.51 -2.24 4.88
N ASP A 188 -9.77 -1.79 4.84
CA ASP A 188 -10.40 -1.18 6.02
C ASP A 188 -10.64 -2.22 7.13
N LYS A 189 -11.20 -3.37 6.77
CA LYS A 189 -11.50 -4.46 7.71
C LYS A 189 -10.26 -5.16 8.25
N ILE A 190 -9.27 -5.44 7.39
CA ILE A 190 -8.06 -6.17 7.80
C ILE A 190 -7.14 -5.25 8.59
N LEU A 191 -6.97 -3.99 8.17
CA LEU A 191 -6.14 -3.02 8.87
C LEU A 191 -6.72 -2.72 10.25
N PHE A 192 -8.03 -2.46 10.36
CA PHE A 192 -8.67 -2.24 11.65
C PHE A 192 -8.47 -3.44 12.59
N PHE A 193 -8.74 -4.66 12.10
CA PHE A 193 -8.57 -5.88 12.91
C PHE A 193 -7.11 -6.09 13.32
N LEU A 194 -6.16 -5.86 12.40
CA LEU A 194 -4.73 -5.99 12.68
C LEU A 194 -4.25 -4.97 13.71
N ILE A 195 -4.64 -3.70 13.56
CA ILE A 195 -4.29 -2.64 14.52
C ILE A 195 -4.91 -2.94 15.88
N ALA A 196 -6.18 -3.35 15.94
CA ALA A 196 -6.84 -3.72 17.18
C ALA A 196 -6.16 -4.92 17.87
N LEU A 197 -5.75 -5.94 17.10
CA LEU A 197 -5.05 -7.10 17.62
C LEU A 197 -3.65 -6.74 18.13
N VAL A 198 -2.89 -5.93 17.40
CA VAL A 198 -1.56 -5.49 17.83
C VAL A 198 -1.67 -4.55 19.04
N ALA A 199 -2.67 -3.66 19.08
CA ALA A 199 -2.90 -2.77 20.22
C ALA A 199 -3.31 -3.53 21.49
N THR A 200 -4.17 -4.55 21.37
CA THR A 200 -4.51 -5.43 22.50
C THR A 200 -3.30 -6.22 22.97
N PHE A 201 -2.49 -6.75 22.04
CA PHE A 201 -1.22 -7.40 22.37
C PHE A 201 -0.28 -6.44 23.12
N ILE A 202 -0.09 -5.21 22.63
CA ILE A 202 0.71 -4.17 23.29
C ILE A 202 0.20 -3.93 24.70
N ASN A 203 -1.11 -3.75 24.90
CA ASN A 203 -1.69 -3.49 26.22
C ASN A 203 -1.44 -4.65 27.19
N VAL A 204 -1.62 -5.90 26.74
CA VAL A 204 -1.38 -7.09 27.58
C VAL A 204 0.10 -7.18 27.96
N VAL A 205 1.00 -7.09 26.98
CA VAL A 205 2.46 -7.19 27.23
C VAL A 205 2.95 -6.05 28.10
N LEU A 206 2.46 -4.83 27.87
CA LEU A 206 2.81 -3.67 28.65
C LEU A 206 2.32 -3.81 30.10
N TYR A 207 1.07 -4.25 30.30
CA TYR A 207 0.52 -4.54 31.62
C TYR A 207 1.37 -5.57 32.37
N THR A 208 1.70 -6.69 31.71
CA THR A 208 2.58 -7.72 32.29
C THR A 208 3.96 -7.16 32.63
N SER A 209 4.54 -6.31 31.77
CA SER A 209 5.88 -5.76 32.01
C SER A 209 5.94 -4.79 33.20
N ILE A 210 4.88 -4.00 33.42
CA ILE A 210 4.81 -2.95 34.45
C ILE A 210 4.38 -3.54 35.80
N PHE A 211 3.33 -4.35 35.82
CA PHE A 211 2.65 -4.71 37.07
C PHE A 211 3.04 -6.08 37.62
N MET A 212 3.54 -7.01 36.77
CA MET A 212 3.92 -8.32 37.28
C MET A 212 5.33 -8.31 37.91
N PRO A 213 5.53 -9.05 39.01
CA PRO A 213 6.84 -9.22 39.63
C PRO A 213 7.67 -10.22 38.80
N ILE A 214 8.26 -9.73 37.71
CA ILE A 214 9.13 -10.49 36.80
C ILE A 214 10.58 -9.99 36.87
N ASP A 215 11.51 -10.87 36.50
CA ASP A 215 12.94 -10.55 36.40
C ASP A 215 13.20 -9.38 35.43
N LEU A 216 14.20 -8.56 35.74
CA LEU A 216 14.54 -7.35 34.97
C LEU A 216 14.81 -7.67 33.50
N THR A 217 15.51 -8.76 33.20
CA THR A 217 15.82 -9.19 31.82
C THR A 217 14.56 -9.46 31.02
N VAL A 218 13.60 -10.18 31.63
CA VAL A 218 12.32 -10.48 30.99
C VAL A 218 11.53 -9.19 30.79
N ARG A 219 11.50 -8.31 31.81
CA ARG A 219 10.85 -7.00 31.70
C ARG A 219 11.39 -6.16 30.54
N LEU A 220 12.72 -6.07 30.39
CA LEU A 220 13.35 -5.34 29.28
C LEU A 220 13.00 -5.95 27.92
N SER A 221 12.96 -7.29 27.81
CA SER A 221 12.57 -7.97 26.57
C SER A 221 11.10 -7.70 26.18
N LEU A 222 10.19 -7.64 27.16
CA LEU A 222 8.78 -7.32 26.93
C LEU A 222 8.61 -5.86 26.49
N LEU A 223 9.31 -4.92 27.14
CA LEU A 223 9.28 -3.50 26.74
C LEU A 223 9.85 -3.29 25.33
N TYR A 224 10.93 -4.00 24.98
CA TYR A 224 11.47 -3.99 23.63
C TYR A 224 10.46 -4.52 22.61
N SER A 225 9.74 -5.58 22.94
CA SER A 225 8.68 -6.14 22.09
C SER A 225 7.53 -5.16 21.86
N VAL A 226 7.15 -4.40 22.89
CA VAL A 226 6.16 -3.31 22.77
C VAL A 226 6.65 -2.22 21.81
N LEU A 227 7.90 -1.79 21.94
CA LEU A 227 8.49 -0.78 21.05
C LEU A 227 8.50 -1.24 19.59
N LEU A 228 8.87 -2.50 19.34
CA LEU A 228 8.79 -3.09 18.00
C LEU A 228 7.36 -3.12 17.46
N ALA A 229 6.38 -3.52 18.28
CA ALA A 229 4.97 -3.56 17.88
C ALA A 229 4.43 -2.16 17.52
N ILE A 230 4.84 -1.12 18.28
CA ILE A 230 4.52 0.27 17.98
C ILE A 230 5.11 0.70 16.62
N ILE A 231 6.38 0.37 16.36
CA ILE A 231 7.02 0.67 15.07
C ILE A 231 6.25 0.02 13.91
N VAL A 232 5.77 -1.22 14.08
CA VAL A 232 4.96 -1.90 13.06
C VAL A 232 3.64 -1.17 12.80
N ILE A 233 2.93 -0.71 13.84
CA ILE A 233 1.71 0.09 13.67
C ILE A 233 2.01 1.39 12.92
N PHE A 234 3.05 2.12 13.32
CA PHE A 234 3.46 3.35 12.63
C PHE A 234 3.82 3.10 11.17
N PHE A 235 4.53 2.02 10.86
CA PHE A 235 4.87 1.64 9.50
C PHE A 235 3.62 1.39 8.64
N LEU A 236 2.63 0.66 9.18
CA LEU A 236 1.37 0.37 8.50
C LEU A 236 0.58 1.65 8.22
N LEU A 237 0.40 2.50 9.24
CA LEU A 237 -0.31 3.78 9.13
C LEU A 237 0.39 4.74 8.18
N ASN A 238 1.72 4.84 8.22
CA ASN A 238 2.48 5.68 7.30
C ASN A 238 2.38 5.18 5.86
N THR A 239 2.39 3.86 5.65
CA THR A 239 2.23 3.27 4.31
C THR A 239 0.86 3.61 3.74
N ALA A 240 -0.20 3.43 4.53
CA ALA A 240 -1.57 3.83 4.22
C ALA A 240 -1.68 5.33 3.89
N SER A 241 -1.19 6.18 4.80
CA SER A 241 -1.22 7.63 4.65
C SER A 241 -0.51 8.10 3.38
N SER A 242 0.53 7.38 2.93
CA SER A 242 1.24 7.76 1.70
C SER A 242 0.41 7.57 0.42
N VAL A 243 -0.50 6.59 0.41
CA VAL A 243 -1.44 6.38 -0.70
C VAL A 243 -2.51 7.47 -0.67
N TYR A 244 -3.02 7.77 0.52
CA TYR A 244 -3.99 8.84 0.74
C TYR A 244 -3.43 10.21 0.33
N GLU A 245 -2.18 10.54 0.67
CA GLU A 245 -1.56 11.81 0.27
C GLU A 245 -1.47 11.97 -1.25
N GLU A 246 -1.05 10.92 -1.97
CA GLU A 246 -1.01 10.97 -3.44
C GLU A 246 -2.41 11.08 -4.05
N SER A 247 -3.42 10.45 -3.46
CA SER A 247 -4.80 10.61 -3.91
C SER A 247 -5.33 12.04 -3.79
N LEU A 248 -5.01 12.73 -2.68
CA LEU A 248 -5.39 14.11 -2.48
C LEU A 248 -4.72 15.04 -3.50
N LYS A 249 -3.46 14.74 -3.89
CA LYS A 249 -2.78 15.46 -4.97
C LYS A 249 -3.53 15.25 -6.29
N SER A 250 -4.00 14.05 -6.56
CA SER A 250 -4.79 13.73 -7.76
C SER A 250 -6.06 14.52 -7.85
N ILE A 251 -6.80 14.63 -6.73
CA ILE A 251 -8.02 15.43 -6.66
C ILE A 251 -7.73 16.91 -6.97
N LYS A 252 -6.63 17.46 -6.43
CA LYS A 252 -6.22 18.84 -6.74
C LYS A 252 -5.87 19.02 -8.22
N VAL A 253 -5.18 18.06 -8.83
CA VAL A 253 -4.83 18.07 -10.27
C VAL A 253 -6.10 17.98 -11.12
N LEU A 254 -7.02 17.09 -10.77
CA LEU A 254 -8.29 16.92 -11.47
C LEU A 254 -9.17 18.18 -11.36
N ASN A 255 -9.25 18.79 -10.17
CA ASN A 255 -9.98 20.05 -9.98
C ASN A 255 -9.38 21.19 -10.82
N ARG A 256 -8.04 21.30 -10.89
CA ARG A 256 -7.39 22.27 -11.78
C ARG A 256 -7.71 22.00 -13.25
N PHE A 257 -7.66 20.74 -13.68
CA PHE A 257 -8.02 20.36 -15.04
C PHE A 257 -9.47 20.72 -15.35
N ASN A 258 -10.41 20.38 -14.45
CA ASN A 258 -11.84 20.67 -14.60
C ASN A 258 -12.11 22.18 -14.64
N ILE A 259 -11.48 22.97 -13.77
CA ILE A 259 -11.60 24.44 -13.80
C ILE A 259 -11.02 25.02 -15.11
N SER A 260 -9.92 24.45 -15.63
CA SER A 260 -9.24 24.94 -16.85
C SER A 260 -9.97 24.61 -18.16
N GLN A 261 -10.75 23.52 -18.21
CA GLN A 261 -11.42 23.02 -19.42
C GLN A 261 -12.94 23.22 -19.38
N LEU A 262 -13.53 23.35 -18.19
CA LEU A 262 -14.95 23.10 -17.93
C LEU A 262 -15.60 24.17 -17.04
N GLY A 263 -15.29 25.45 -17.28
CA GLY A 263 -16.15 26.56 -16.86
C GLY A 263 -17.58 26.55 -17.47
N ARG A 264 -18.07 25.41 -18.01
CA ARG A 264 -19.36 25.27 -18.69
C ARG A 264 -20.15 23.96 -18.48
N LEU A 265 -19.66 22.93 -17.78
CA LEU A 265 -20.55 21.81 -17.38
C LEU A 265 -20.33 21.39 -15.91
N ASN A 266 -21.35 21.71 -15.11
CA ASN A 266 -21.71 21.26 -13.77
C ASN A 266 -20.81 20.24 -13.03
N ALA A 267 -20.20 20.73 -11.94
CA ALA A 267 -20.32 20.35 -10.51
C ALA A 267 -20.52 18.88 -10.01
N TYR A 268 -20.65 17.85 -10.84
CA TYR A 268 -21.07 16.51 -10.35
C TYR A 268 -19.94 15.49 -10.11
N CYS A 269 -18.73 15.66 -10.66
CA CYS A 269 -17.68 14.63 -10.56
C CYS A 269 -16.76 14.71 -9.34
N ALA A 270 -16.82 15.78 -8.54
CA ALA A 270 -15.88 15.96 -7.42
C ALA A 270 -16.29 15.19 -6.15
N TYR A 271 -17.58 14.84 -5.99
CA TYR A 271 -18.12 14.30 -4.75
C TYR A 271 -17.91 12.79 -4.56
N GLU A 272 -17.98 11.97 -5.62
CA GLU A 272 -17.84 10.51 -5.48
C GLU A 272 -16.39 10.11 -5.14
N VAL A 273 -15.39 10.71 -5.80
CA VAL A 273 -13.97 10.46 -5.48
C VAL A 273 -13.61 10.96 -4.06
N CYS A 274 -14.27 12.02 -3.57
CA CYS A 274 -14.07 12.54 -2.21
C CYS A 274 -14.60 11.59 -1.13
N SER A 275 -15.74 10.94 -1.35
CA SER A 275 -16.29 9.96 -0.39
C SER A 275 -15.43 8.70 -0.27
N LEU A 276 -14.77 8.34 -1.36
CA LEU A 276 -14.06 7.09 -1.55
C LEU A 276 -12.66 7.09 -0.92
N PHE A 277 -12.05 8.28 -0.80
CA PHE A 277 -10.82 8.49 -0.04
C PHE A 277 -11.04 8.99 1.40
N GLY A 278 -12.19 9.62 1.70
CA GLY A 278 -12.53 10.00 3.08
C GLY A 278 -12.70 8.82 4.04
N PHE A 279 -12.96 7.61 3.51
CA PHE A 279 -13.07 6.36 4.26
C PHE A 279 -11.72 5.72 4.65
N LEU A 280 -10.58 6.35 4.32
CA LEU A 280 -9.24 5.82 4.60
C LEU A 280 -8.64 6.31 5.95
N ILE A 281 -9.45 6.97 6.78
CA ILE A 281 -9.18 7.40 8.16
C ILE A 281 -10.40 7.07 9.01
#